data_AF-A0A6H5GYR1-F1
#
_entry.id   AF-A0A6H5GYR1-F1
#
_cell.length_a   1.000
_cell.length_b   1.000
_cell.length_c   1.000
_cell.angle_alpha   90.00
_cell.angle_beta   90.00
_cell.angle_gamma   90.00
#
_symmetry.space_group_name_H-M   'P 1'
#
loop_
_entity.id
_entity.type
_entity.pdbx_description
1 polymer ?
#
loop_
_entity_poly.entity_id
_entity_poly.type
_entity_poly.pdbx_seq_one_letter_code
_entity_poly.pdbx_strand_id
1 'polypeptide(L)'
;MIIQNGDNSIRFYQFFVPIPATNHRNSCNQAMTAAADQHPWFGIEQEYTLLDMEGRPFGWPKNGYPGPQGPYYCGVGANKAYAREIVEAHYRACLYAGINVAGTNSEVLPGQWEYQVGPCEGISIGDQLWASRYILHRIAEEFGVCVTYDPKPVAGDWNGSGAHCNFSTKAMREENGIIHIEQAIDKLSKQHLRHIKAYDPRGGKDNERRLTGAHETSSIHDFSAGVANRGCSIRIPRQVADDKRGYLEDRRPSANADPYSVAEAIIRTVCLNE
;
A
#
# COMPACT_ATOMS: atom_id res chain seq x y z
N MET A 1 -20.13 8.36 10.37
CA MET A 1 -20.71 7.07 10.79
C MET A 1 -20.21 6.80 12.20
N ILE A 2 -21.14 6.72 13.16
CA ILE A 2 -20.86 6.37 14.56
C ILE A 2 -20.92 4.85 14.66
N ILE A 3 -19.84 4.22 15.12
CA ILE A 3 -19.81 2.79 15.42
C ILE A 3 -20.23 2.67 16.88
N GLN A 4 -21.42 2.12 17.14
CA GLN A 4 -21.79 1.62 18.46
C GLN A 4 -22.08 0.13 18.36
N ASN A 5 -21.69 -0.62 19.39
CA ASN A 5 -21.80 -2.08 19.51
C ASN A 5 -23.21 -2.62 19.17
N GLY A 6 -23.28 -3.82 18.57
CA GLY A 6 -24.52 -4.50 18.14
C GLY A 6 -24.52 -4.90 16.66
N ASP A 7 -25.69 -5.10 16.06
CA ASP A 7 -25.94 -5.47 14.64
C ASP A 7 -25.56 -4.37 13.61
N ASN A 8 -24.75 -3.39 14.01
CA ASN A 8 -24.36 -2.27 13.17
C ASN A 8 -23.27 -2.70 12.17
N SER A 9 -23.45 -2.34 10.89
CA SER A 9 -22.54 -2.72 9.79
C SER A 9 -21.90 -1.49 9.14
N ILE A 10 -20.60 -1.59 8.80
CA ILE A 10 -19.96 -0.67 7.85
C ILE A 10 -20.33 -1.11 6.43
N ARG A 11 -20.87 -0.21 5.61
CA ARG A 11 -21.25 -0.50 4.22
C ARG A 11 -20.53 0.44 3.26
N PHE A 12 -19.83 -0.15 2.29
CA PHE A 12 -19.24 0.56 1.17
C PHE A 12 -20.22 0.57 -0.01
N TYR A 13 -20.41 1.74 -0.60
CA TYR A 13 -21.36 1.96 -1.69
C TYR A 13 -20.61 2.28 -2.98
N GLN A 14 -21.15 1.78 -4.10
CA GLN A 14 -20.78 2.20 -5.44
C GLN A 14 -21.85 3.18 -5.96
N PHE A 15 -21.42 4.24 -6.66
CA PHE A 15 -22.34 5.18 -7.30
C PHE A 15 -22.73 4.68 -8.69
N PHE A 16 -24.02 4.65 -8.99
CA PHE A 16 -24.53 3.93 -10.18
C PHE A 16 -24.83 4.82 -11.39
N VAL A 17 -25.34 6.07 -11.28
CA VAL A 17 -25.46 7.01 -12.42
C VAL A 17 -25.62 8.46 -11.93
N PRO A 18 -24.96 9.47 -12.52
CA PRO A 18 -23.81 9.33 -13.41
C PRO A 18 -22.65 8.68 -12.65
N ILE A 19 -21.92 7.77 -13.29
CA ILE A 19 -20.73 7.16 -12.67
C ILE A 19 -19.69 8.27 -12.50
N PRO A 20 -19.30 8.63 -11.26
CA PRO A 20 -18.31 9.66 -11.04
C PRO A 20 -16.98 9.27 -11.68
N ALA A 21 -16.22 10.24 -12.17
CA ALA A 21 -14.90 9.99 -12.76
C ALA A 21 -13.92 9.28 -11.81
N THR A 22 -14.15 9.40 -10.49
CA THR A 22 -13.36 8.77 -9.43
C THR A 22 -13.81 7.35 -9.06
N ASN A 23 -14.84 6.80 -9.70
CA ASN A 23 -15.29 5.43 -9.46
C ASN A 23 -14.45 4.43 -10.27
N HIS A 24 -13.21 4.23 -9.87
CA HIS A 24 -12.31 3.26 -10.51
C HIS A 24 -12.67 1.80 -10.17
N ARG A 25 -13.45 1.56 -9.11
CA ARG A 25 -13.92 0.22 -8.71
C ARG A 25 -14.64 -0.49 -9.84
N ASN A 26 -15.47 0.22 -10.62
CA ASN A 26 -16.25 -0.38 -11.69
C ASN A 26 -15.36 -0.99 -12.79
N SER A 27 -14.38 -0.23 -13.28
CA SER A 27 -13.45 -0.68 -14.33
C SER A 27 -12.52 -1.78 -13.80
N CYS A 28 -12.02 -1.62 -12.57
CA CYS A 28 -11.24 -2.63 -11.89
C CYS A 28 -12.01 -3.96 -11.79
N ASN A 29 -13.28 -3.93 -11.38
CA ASN A 29 -14.11 -5.13 -11.25
C ASN A 29 -14.32 -5.84 -12.59
N GLN A 30 -14.44 -5.10 -13.69
CA GLN A 30 -14.51 -5.68 -15.05
C GLN A 30 -13.21 -6.41 -15.40
N ALA A 31 -12.04 -5.80 -15.16
CA ALA A 31 -10.74 -6.43 -15.39
C ALA A 31 -10.54 -7.68 -14.51
N MET A 32 -10.89 -7.59 -13.22
CA MET A 32 -10.83 -8.72 -12.27
C MET A 32 -11.73 -9.88 -12.71
N THR A 33 -12.94 -9.58 -13.22
CA THR A 33 -13.86 -10.60 -13.74
C THR A 33 -13.30 -11.28 -14.99
N ALA A 34 -12.67 -10.51 -15.88
CA ALA A 34 -12.05 -11.04 -17.09
C ALA A 34 -10.82 -11.92 -16.81
N ALA A 35 -10.14 -11.73 -15.66
CA ALA A 35 -8.98 -12.51 -15.23
C ALA A 35 -9.29 -13.52 -14.10
N ALA A 36 -10.57 -13.81 -13.85
CA ALA A 36 -11.00 -14.59 -12.69
C ALA A 36 -10.44 -16.03 -12.67
N ASP A 37 -10.21 -16.63 -13.84
CA ASP A 37 -9.63 -17.97 -14.00
C ASP A 37 -8.17 -18.06 -13.51
N GLN A 38 -7.47 -16.92 -13.43
CA GLN A 38 -6.09 -16.85 -12.97
C GLN A 38 -5.96 -16.76 -11.44
N HIS A 39 -7.07 -16.60 -10.70
CA HIS A 39 -7.12 -16.42 -9.25
C HIS A 39 -6.08 -15.43 -8.71
N PRO A 40 -6.17 -14.14 -9.12
CA PRO A 40 -5.20 -13.13 -8.73
C PRO A 40 -5.33 -12.78 -7.25
N TRP A 41 -4.22 -12.88 -6.52
CA TRP A 41 -4.12 -12.48 -5.12
C TRP A 41 -3.25 -11.24 -4.98
N PHE A 42 -3.69 -10.36 -4.08
CA PHE A 42 -3.00 -9.13 -3.74
C PHE A 42 -2.76 -9.04 -2.23
N GLY A 43 -1.65 -8.45 -1.84
CA GLY A 43 -1.43 -7.93 -0.49
C GLY A 43 -0.84 -6.53 -0.57
N ILE A 44 -1.41 -5.55 0.14
CA ILE A 44 -0.93 -4.18 0.11
C ILE A 44 -0.39 -3.78 1.48
N GLU A 45 0.84 -3.29 1.48
CA GLU A 45 1.58 -2.74 2.62
C GLU A 45 1.30 -1.23 2.68
N GLN A 46 0.31 -0.81 3.47
CA GLN A 46 -0.09 0.59 3.57
C GLN A 46 0.76 1.31 4.61
N GLU A 47 1.68 2.15 4.15
CA GLU A 47 2.38 3.09 5.01
C GLU A 47 1.58 4.39 5.16
N TYR A 48 1.70 5.02 6.33
CA TYR A 48 1.07 6.31 6.62
C TYR A 48 1.84 7.04 7.71
N THR A 49 1.68 8.37 7.77
CA THR A 49 2.27 9.19 8.83
C THR A 49 1.18 9.84 9.67
N LEU A 50 1.36 9.79 11.00
CA LEU A 50 0.52 10.49 11.95
C LEU A 50 1.01 11.93 12.09
N LEU A 51 0.08 12.89 12.06
CA LEU A 51 0.33 14.32 12.19
C LEU A 51 -0.46 14.90 13.37
N ASP A 52 0.06 15.96 13.98
CA ASP A 52 -0.75 16.82 14.84
C ASP A 52 -1.72 17.69 14.01
N MET A 53 -2.54 18.48 14.70
CA MET A 53 -3.56 19.33 14.07
C MET A 53 -2.95 20.48 13.25
N GLU A 54 -1.68 20.80 13.49
CA GLU A 54 -0.90 21.79 12.73
C GLU A 54 -0.19 21.17 11.51
N GLY A 55 -0.38 19.87 11.26
CA GLY A 55 0.16 19.17 10.10
C GLY A 55 1.62 18.73 10.25
N ARG A 56 2.16 18.73 11.47
CA ARG A 56 3.52 18.30 11.77
C ARG A 56 3.52 16.83 12.22
N PRO A 57 4.55 16.02 11.91
CA PRO A 57 4.59 14.64 12.36
C PRO A 57 4.42 14.50 13.88
N PHE A 58 3.50 13.65 14.29
CA PHE A 58 3.06 13.52 15.67
C PHE A 58 4.22 13.08 16.57
N GLY A 59 4.36 13.73 17.72
CA GLY A 59 5.45 13.48 18.67
C GLY A 59 6.78 14.18 18.34
N TRP A 60 6.87 14.92 17.23
CA TRP A 60 8.08 15.69 16.91
C TRP A 60 8.21 16.94 17.80
N PRO A 61 9.45 17.41 18.10
CA PRO A 61 9.64 18.66 18.84
C PRO A 61 9.02 19.84 18.09
N LYS A 62 8.27 20.73 18.74
CA LYS A 62 7.49 21.81 18.09
C LYS A 62 8.28 22.63 17.05
N ASN A 63 9.53 22.96 17.37
CA ASN A 63 10.40 23.80 16.54
C ASN A 63 11.71 23.09 16.13
N GLY A 64 11.67 21.78 15.87
CA GLY A 64 12.92 21.03 15.64
C GLY A 64 12.75 19.78 14.78
N TYR A 65 13.59 18.79 15.02
CA TYR A 65 13.49 17.46 14.44
C TYR A 65 13.84 16.46 15.56
N PRO A 66 13.31 15.23 15.52
CA PRO A 66 13.84 14.17 16.37
C PRO A 66 15.28 13.82 15.94
N GLY A 67 15.92 12.88 16.63
CA GLY A 67 17.19 12.32 16.18
C GLY A 67 17.08 11.68 14.79
N PRO A 68 18.21 11.42 14.10
CA PRO A 68 18.20 10.82 12.77
C PRO A 68 17.51 9.46 12.73
N GLN A 69 17.06 9.06 11.54
CA GLN A 69 16.41 7.76 11.31
C GLN A 69 17.32 6.59 11.71
N GLY A 70 16.72 5.47 12.11
CA GLY A 70 17.44 4.28 12.59
C GLY A 70 16.76 3.61 13.78
N PRO A 71 16.56 4.28 14.92
CA PRO A 71 16.02 3.65 16.13
C PRO A 71 14.49 3.45 16.11
N TYR A 72 13.79 3.95 15.08
CA TYR A 72 12.32 4.02 15.03
C TYR A 72 11.67 2.80 14.35
N TYR A 73 12.31 2.24 13.32
CA TYR A 73 11.80 1.05 12.63
C TYR A 73 11.69 -0.13 13.62
N CYS A 74 10.49 -0.69 13.73
CA CYS A 74 10.13 -1.70 14.73
C CYS A 74 10.56 -1.35 16.19
N GLY A 75 10.66 -0.06 16.50
CA GLY A 75 11.14 0.44 17.78
C GLY A 75 10.14 0.23 18.92
N VAL A 76 10.65 0.10 20.15
CA VAL A 76 9.85 0.02 21.38
C VAL A 76 10.39 1.00 22.41
N GLY A 77 9.49 1.74 23.07
CA GLY A 77 9.81 2.78 24.05
C GLY A 77 9.20 4.12 23.67
N ALA A 78 8.92 4.95 24.67
CA ALA A 78 8.24 6.24 24.50
C ALA A 78 9.00 7.22 23.59
N ASN A 79 10.32 7.08 23.47
CA ASN A 79 11.17 7.90 22.62
C ASN A 79 11.40 7.31 21.21
N LYS A 80 10.67 6.24 20.84
CA LYS A 80 10.85 5.54 19.55
C LYS A 80 9.55 5.32 18.81
N ALA A 81 8.48 4.92 19.51
CA ALA A 81 7.21 4.57 18.90
C ALA A 81 6.09 5.52 19.37
N TYR A 82 5.68 6.43 18.50
CA TYR A 82 4.70 7.46 18.82
C TYR A 82 3.29 7.03 18.42
N ALA A 83 2.34 7.21 19.35
CA ALA A 83 0.91 6.92 19.17
C ALA A 83 0.59 5.45 18.81
N ARG A 84 1.30 4.49 19.43
CA ARG A 84 1.06 3.06 19.23
C ARG A 84 -0.39 2.67 19.58
N GLU A 85 -1.02 3.36 20.51
CA GLU A 85 -2.42 3.16 20.90
C GLU A 85 -3.39 3.29 19.72
N ILE A 86 -3.15 4.19 18.77
CA ILE A 86 -3.96 4.34 17.55
C ILE A 86 -3.79 3.10 16.66
N VAL A 87 -2.55 2.62 16.52
CA VAL A 87 -2.19 1.46 15.70
C VAL A 87 -2.84 0.18 16.25
N GLU A 88 -2.73 -0.03 17.56
CA GLU A 88 -3.32 -1.18 18.25
C GLU A 88 -4.86 -1.17 18.18
N ALA A 89 -5.48 0.01 18.35
CA ALA A 89 -6.91 0.17 18.18
C ALA A 89 -7.35 -0.12 16.74
N HIS A 90 -6.62 0.40 15.75
CA HIS A 90 -6.87 0.16 14.34
C HIS A 90 -6.75 -1.30 13.96
N TYR A 91 -5.70 -1.98 14.43
CA TYR A 91 -5.48 -3.40 14.17
C TYR A 91 -6.66 -4.24 14.67
N ARG A 92 -7.10 -4.01 15.92
CA ARG A 92 -8.24 -4.71 16.52
C ARG A 92 -9.56 -4.40 15.82
N ALA A 93 -9.77 -3.14 15.42
CA ALA A 93 -10.96 -2.73 14.70
C ALA A 93 -11.02 -3.37 13.30
N CYS A 94 -9.89 -3.47 12.60
CA CYS A 94 -9.80 -4.19 11.33
C CYS A 94 -10.16 -5.67 11.49
N LEU A 95 -9.57 -6.36 12.49
CA LEU A 95 -9.90 -7.76 12.79
C LEU A 95 -11.40 -7.92 13.09
N TYR A 96 -11.96 -7.06 13.95
CA TYR A 96 -13.38 -7.09 14.31
C TYR A 96 -14.29 -6.86 13.08
N ALA A 97 -13.89 -5.96 12.18
CA ALA A 97 -14.63 -5.66 10.95
C ALA A 97 -14.50 -6.75 9.86
N GLY A 98 -13.70 -7.80 10.09
CA GLY A 98 -13.45 -8.86 9.12
C GLY A 98 -12.51 -8.43 7.98
N ILE A 99 -11.72 -7.38 8.17
CA ILE A 99 -10.63 -7.02 7.26
C ILE A 99 -9.50 -8.03 7.44
N ASN A 100 -8.98 -8.56 6.35
CA ASN A 100 -7.85 -9.48 6.32
C ASN A 100 -6.53 -8.73 6.54
N VAL A 101 -6.40 -8.12 7.73
CA VAL A 101 -5.17 -7.46 8.17
C VAL A 101 -4.14 -8.52 8.56
N ALA A 102 -2.98 -8.48 7.92
CA ALA A 102 -1.92 -9.47 8.08
C ALA A 102 -0.91 -9.09 9.17
N GLY A 103 -0.72 -7.80 9.41
CA GLY A 103 0.35 -7.30 10.28
C GLY A 103 0.39 -5.78 10.38
N THR A 104 1.30 -5.30 11.23
CA THR A 104 1.63 -3.89 11.38
C THR A 104 3.04 -3.75 11.95
N ASN A 105 3.72 -2.65 11.62
CA ASN A 105 5.03 -2.30 12.16
C ASN A 105 5.18 -0.77 12.26
N SER A 106 6.06 -0.31 13.15
CA SER A 106 6.50 1.09 13.11
C SER A 106 7.53 1.25 12.00
N GLU A 107 7.37 2.30 11.20
CA GLU A 107 8.20 2.56 10.04
C GLU A 107 9.46 3.37 10.39
N VAL A 108 10.30 3.61 9.38
CA VAL A 108 11.60 4.28 9.53
C VAL A 108 11.46 5.74 10.00
N LEU A 109 10.47 6.49 9.50
CA LEU A 109 10.21 7.86 9.94
C LEU A 109 9.49 7.84 11.31
N PRO A 110 9.97 8.57 12.33
CA PRO A 110 9.31 8.61 13.63
C PRO A 110 7.88 9.18 13.56
N GLY A 111 6.87 8.37 13.89
CA GLY A 111 5.46 8.71 13.71
C GLY A 111 4.84 8.16 12.40
N GLN A 112 5.65 7.51 11.56
CA GLN A 112 5.21 6.69 10.44
C GLN A 112 4.97 5.25 10.90
N TRP A 113 3.95 4.64 10.32
CA TRP A 113 3.52 3.28 10.61
C TRP A 113 3.09 2.59 9.31
N GLU A 114 3.06 1.27 9.36
CA GLU A 114 2.55 0.44 8.28
C GLU A 114 1.52 -0.56 8.81
N TYR A 115 0.51 -0.87 8.02
CA TYR A 115 -0.30 -2.08 8.20
C TYR A 115 -0.48 -2.80 6.86
N GLN A 116 -0.56 -4.12 6.89
CA GLN A 116 -0.66 -4.94 5.68
C GLN A 116 -2.07 -5.52 5.55
N VAL A 117 -2.69 -5.41 4.38
CA VAL A 117 -3.99 -6.04 4.05
C VAL A 117 -3.77 -7.09 2.98
N GLY A 118 -4.14 -8.34 3.27
CA GLY A 118 -4.08 -9.45 2.33
C GLY A 118 -3.59 -10.77 2.95
N PRO A 119 -3.52 -11.84 2.16
CA PRO A 119 -3.86 -11.90 0.74
C PRO A 119 -5.37 -11.76 0.50
N CYS A 120 -5.76 -10.95 -0.48
CA CYS A 120 -7.14 -10.77 -0.94
C CYS A 120 -7.25 -11.16 -2.42
N GLU A 121 -8.30 -11.89 -2.79
CA GLU A 121 -8.55 -12.26 -4.18
C GLU A 121 -9.33 -11.17 -4.92
N GLY A 122 -8.84 -10.81 -6.11
CA GLY A 122 -9.52 -9.92 -7.04
C GLY A 122 -9.91 -8.57 -6.44
N ILE A 123 -11.18 -8.17 -6.63
CA ILE A 123 -11.70 -6.85 -6.23
C ILE A 123 -11.65 -6.58 -4.72
N SER A 124 -11.58 -7.65 -3.91
CA SER A 124 -11.63 -7.55 -2.44
C SER A 124 -10.46 -6.77 -1.86
N ILE A 125 -9.30 -6.69 -2.54
CA ILE A 125 -8.17 -5.90 -2.02
C ILE A 125 -8.52 -4.41 -1.94
N GLY A 126 -9.21 -3.88 -2.96
CA GLY A 126 -9.62 -2.48 -2.99
C GLY A 126 -10.70 -2.20 -1.96
N ASP A 127 -11.71 -3.08 -1.87
CA ASP A 127 -12.80 -2.95 -0.90
C ASP A 127 -12.23 -2.91 0.54
N GLN A 128 -11.34 -3.85 0.88
CA GLN A 128 -10.79 -3.96 2.22
C GLN A 128 -9.77 -2.86 2.54
N LEU A 129 -8.92 -2.45 1.60
CA LEU A 129 -7.95 -1.39 1.87
C LEU A 129 -8.67 -0.04 2.07
N TRP A 130 -9.66 0.30 1.25
CA TRP A 130 -10.49 1.50 1.48
C TRP A 130 -11.21 1.45 2.83
N ALA A 131 -11.72 0.28 3.22
CA ALA A 131 -12.33 0.09 4.53
C ALA A 131 -11.36 0.29 5.69
N SER A 132 -10.16 -0.28 5.59
CA SER A 132 -9.12 -0.14 6.61
C SER A 132 -8.67 1.32 6.76
N ARG A 133 -8.52 2.07 5.65
CA ARG A 133 -8.18 3.50 5.66
C ARG A 133 -9.26 4.33 6.33
N TYR A 134 -10.53 4.01 6.07
CA TYR A 134 -11.66 4.64 6.74
C TYR A 134 -11.60 4.42 8.25
N ILE A 135 -11.41 3.18 8.70
CA ILE A 135 -11.32 2.85 10.13
C ILE A 135 -10.14 3.60 10.77
N LEU A 136 -8.99 3.68 10.10
CA LEU A 136 -7.81 4.40 10.60
C LEU A 136 -8.11 5.88 10.85
N HIS A 137 -8.71 6.57 9.88
CA HIS A 137 -9.11 7.96 10.06
C HIS A 137 -10.09 8.14 11.23
N ARG A 138 -11.10 7.27 11.34
CA ARG A 138 -12.12 7.38 12.38
C ARG A 138 -11.57 7.15 13.78
N ILE A 139 -10.59 6.26 13.92
CA ILE A 139 -9.90 6.05 15.19
C ILE A 139 -9.02 7.25 15.47
N ALA A 140 -8.19 7.69 14.53
CA ALA A 140 -7.30 8.83 14.74
C ALA A 140 -8.05 10.12 15.13
N GLU A 141 -9.26 10.33 14.60
CA GLU A 141 -10.17 11.41 15.01
C GLU A 141 -10.49 11.38 16.53
N GLU A 142 -10.64 10.21 17.15
CA GLU A 142 -10.90 10.08 18.59
C GLU A 142 -9.71 10.50 19.45
N PHE A 143 -8.51 10.46 18.88
CA PHE A 143 -7.26 10.88 19.53
C PHE A 143 -6.84 12.32 19.16
N GLY A 144 -7.59 13.01 18.30
CA GLY A 144 -7.21 14.34 17.80
C GLY A 144 -5.93 14.32 16.97
N VAL A 145 -5.68 13.21 16.25
CA VAL A 145 -4.50 13.00 15.40
C VAL A 145 -4.94 12.92 13.95
N CYS A 146 -4.18 13.57 13.07
CA CYS A 146 -4.38 13.54 11.63
C CYS A 146 -3.60 12.35 11.02
N VAL A 147 -4.15 11.74 9.97
CA VAL A 147 -3.48 10.69 9.19
C VAL A 147 -3.20 11.24 7.80
N THR A 148 -1.98 11.11 7.32
CA THR A 148 -1.64 11.42 5.93
C THR A 148 -1.11 10.18 5.20
N TYR A 149 -1.57 10.03 3.96
CA TYR A 149 -1.02 9.09 2.98
C TYR A 149 -0.12 9.80 1.95
N ASP A 150 0.26 11.05 2.20
CA ASP A 150 1.18 11.76 1.32
C ASP A 150 2.48 10.95 1.15
N PRO A 151 2.97 10.71 -0.09
CA PRO A 151 4.14 9.87 -0.32
C PRO A 151 5.45 10.45 0.21
N LYS A 152 5.49 11.75 0.53
CA LYS A 152 6.67 12.40 1.10
C LYS A 152 6.21 13.49 2.09
N PRO A 153 5.76 13.08 3.29
CA PRO A 153 5.15 13.98 4.27
C PRO A 153 6.17 14.98 4.85
N VAL A 154 7.45 14.62 4.86
CA VAL A 154 8.55 15.48 5.28
C VAL A 154 9.62 15.50 4.18
N ALA A 155 10.02 16.70 3.77
CA ALA A 155 11.11 16.88 2.80
C ALA A 155 12.48 16.56 3.42
N GLY A 156 13.46 16.23 2.57
CA GLY A 156 14.84 15.93 2.99
C GLY A 156 15.08 14.45 3.31
N ASP A 157 16.00 14.20 4.23
CA ASP A 157 16.53 12.88 4.62
C ASP A 157 15.60 12.12 5.59
N TRP A 158 14.33 12.04 5.19
CA TRP A 158 13.29 11.30 5.88
C TRP A 158 12.61 10.35 4.89
N ASN A 159 12.24 9.15 5.31
CA ASN A 159 11.58 8.19 4.43
C ASN A 159 10.26 8.76 3.87
N GLY A 160 9.93 8.35 2.65
CA GLY A 160 8.59 8.57 2.11
C GLY A 160 7.63 7.47 2.54
N SER A 161 6.37 7.59 2.14
CA SER A 161 5.32 6.60 2.43
C SER A 161 4.88 5.87 1.16
N GLY A 162 5.03 4.54 1.15
CA GLY A 162 4.64 3.64 0.06
C GLY A 162 3.30 2.92 0.25
N ALA A 163 2.84 2.27 -0.81
CA ALA A 163 1.79 1.25 -0.75
C ALA A 163 2.25 -0.02 -1.49
N HIS A 164 3.30 -0.70 -1.01
CA HIS A 164 3.86 -1.83 -1.78
C HIS A 164 2.79 -2.88 -2.05
N CYS A 165 2.72 -3.35 -3.30
CA CYS A 165 1.69 -4.25 -3.76
C CYS A 165 2.29 -5.61 -4.10
N ASN A 166 2.08 -6.56 -3.22
CA ASN A 166 2.38 -7.97 -3.42
C ASN A 166 1.33 -8.59 -4.36
N PHE A 167 1.76 -9.30 -5.40
CA PHE A 167 0.87 -9.86 -6.43
C PHE A 167 1.28 -11.28 -6.84
N SER A 168 0.29 -12.16 -6.98
CA SER A 168 0.46 -13.49 -7.58
C SER A 168 -0.79 -13.98 -8.30
N THR A 169 -0.62 -14.78 -9.36
CA THR A 169 -1.68 -15.64 -9.91
C THR A 169 -1.53 -17.07 -9.40
N LYS A 170 -2.51 -17.94 -9.64
CA LYS A 170 -2.41 -19.38 -9.32
C LYS A 170 -1.12 -20.00 -9.89
N ALA A 171 -0.82 -19.73 -11.16
CA ALA A 171 0.37 -20.26 -11.82
C ALA A 171 1.69 -19.78 -11.17
N MET A 172 1.73 -18.56 -10.64
CA MET A 172 2.91 -18.07 -9.90
C MET A 172 3.12 -18.79 -8.56
N ARG A 173 2.03 -19.26 -7.94
CA ARG A 173 2.06 -19.95 -6.64
C ARG A 173 2.33 -21.46 -6.76
N GLU A 174 2.21 -22.03 -7.95
CA GLU A 174 2.45 -23.45 -8.23
C GLU A 174 3.93 -23.77 -8.45
N GLU A 175 4.26 -25.05 -8.60
CA GLU A 175 5.64 -25.50 -8.82
C GLU A 175 6.27 -24.83 -10.06
N ASN A 176 7.51 -24.33 -9.92
CA ASN A 176 8.20 -23.53 -10.94
C ASN A 176 7.48 -22.22 -11.34
N GLY A 177 6.57 -21.72 -10.50
CA GLY A 177 5.84 -20.47 -10.73
C GLY A 177 6.70 -19.22 -10.90
N ILE A 178 8.00 -19.28 -10.55
CA ILE A 178 8.97 -18.20 -10.81
C ILE A 178 9.04 -17.80 -12.28
N ILE A 179 8.82 -18.74 -13.22
CA ILE A 179 8.80 -18.44 -14.66
C ILE A 179 7.67 -17.45 -14.98
N HIS A 180 6.50 -17.63 -14.37
CA HIS A 180 5.37 -16.74 -14.54
C HIS A 180 5.59 -15.39 -13.86
N ILE A 181 6.33 -15.36 -12.75
CA ILE A 181 6.75 -14.13 -12.09
C ILE A 181 7.68 -13.31 -13.00
N GLU A 182 8.69 -13.95 -13.57
CA GLU A 182 9.63 -13.29 -14.50
C GLU A 182 8.93 -12.77 -15.76
N GLN A 183 7.98 -13.55 -16.32
CA GLN A 183 7.13 -13.12 -17.42
C GLN A 183 6.27 -11.90 -17.06
N ALA A 184 5.71 -11.86 -15.84
CA ALA A 184 4.95 -10.71 -15.37
C ALA A 184 5.83 -9.46 -15.22
N ILE A 185 7.05 -9.62 -14.70
CA ILE A 185 8.03 -8.53 -14.57
C ILE A 185 8.41 -7.97 -15.95
N ASP A 186 8.63 -8.83 -16.95
CA ASP A 186 8.91 -8.39 -18.32
C ASP A 186 7.74 -7.56 -18.89
N LYS A 187 6.49 -7.98 -18.70
CA LYS A 187 5.30 -7.22 -19.11
C LYS A 187 5.21 -5.87 -18.38
N LEU A 188 5.42 -5.86 -17.07
CA LEU A 188 5.41 -4.63 -16.25
C LEU A 188 6.50 -3.64 -16.67
N SER A 189 7.67 -4.13 -17.10
CA SER A 189 8.77 -3.28 -17.56
C SER A 189 8.39 -2.45 -18.79
N LYS A 190 7.59 -3.03 -19.70
CA LYS A 190 7.12 -2.40 -20.94
C LYS A 190 6.03 -1.36 -20.71
N GLN A 191 5.38 -1.39 -19.55
CA GLN A 191 4.26 -0.51 -19.19
C GLN A 191 4.59 0.43 -18.01
N HIS A 192 5.88 0.62 -17.68
CA HIS A 192 6.29 1.38 -16.49
C HIS A 192 5.57 2.74 -16.35
N LEU A 193 5.56 3.57 -17.41
CA LEU A 193 4.92 4.88 -17.38
C LEU A 193 3.40 4.82 -17.16
N ARG A 194 2.73 3.81 -17.72
CA ARG A 194 1.29 3.59 -17.51
C ARG A 194 1.00 3.28 -16.04
N HIS A 195 1.83 2.44 -15.42
CA HIS A 195 1.72 2.12 -14.00
C HIS A 195 1.99 3.34 -13.12
N ILE A 196 3.07 4.10 -13.37
CA ILE A 196 3.35 5.32 -12.59
C ILE A 196 2.16 6.29 -12.59
N LYS A 197 1.50 6.46 -13.74
CA LYS A 197 0.29 7.30 -13.84
C LYS A 197 -0.91 6.77 -13.05
N ALA A 198 -1.00 5.46 -12.83
CA ALA A 198 -2.05 4.83 -12.04
C ALA A 198 -1.72 4.77 -10.53
N TYR A 199 -0.47 5.04 -10.16
CA TYR A 199 0.10 4.76 -8.85
C TYR A 199 0.08 5.96 -7.88
N ASP A 200 -0.54 7.06 -8.29
CA ASP A 200 -1.09 8.10 -7.42
C ASP A 200 -2.23 8.86 -8.13
N PRO A 201 -3.14 9.53 -7.40
CA PRO A 201 -4.28 10.25 -7.98
C PRO A 201 -3.91 11.44 -8.88
N ARG A 202 -2.64 11.85 -8.92
CA ARG A 202 -2.14 12.97 -9.72
C ARG A 202 -1.21 12.52 -10.85
N GLY A 203 -1.31 11.25 -11.27
CA GLY A 203 -0.66 10.78 -12.48
C GLY A 203 0.86 10.65 -12.37
N GLY A 204 1.39 10.39 -11.18
CA GLY A 204 2.83 10.27 -10.92
C GLY A 204 3.40 11.47 -10.14
N LYS A 205 2.67 12.60 -10.11
CA LYS A 205 3.21 13.88 -9.61
C LYS A 205 3.46 13.90 -8.12
N ASP A 206 2.63 13.21 -7.33
CA ASP A 206 2.90 13.11 -5.90
C ASP A 206 4.10 12.18 -5.65
N ASN A 207 4.17 11.08 -6.39
CA ASN A 207 5.18 10.04 -6.23
C ASN A 207 6.58 10.46 -6.71
N GLU A 208 6.69 11.48 -7.59
CA GLU A 208 7.97 12.13 -7.97
C GLU A 208 8.80 12.57 -6.76
N ARG A 209 8.15 12.96 -5.66
CA ARG A 209 8.82 13.37 -4.41
C ARG A 209 9.37 12.20 -3.60
N ARG A 210 8.91 10.97 -3.86
CA ARG A 210 9.27 9.75 -3.13
C ARG A 210 10.24 8.87 -3.92
N LEU A 211 9.94 8.60 -5.18
CA LEU A 211 10.71 7.69 -6.05
C LEU A 211 11.92 8.39 -6.66
N THR A 212 12.94 8.65 -5.82
CA THR A 212 14.15 9.39 -6.21
C THR A 212 15.39 8.50 -6.38
N GLY A 213 15.28 7.20 -6.09
CA GLY A 213 16.43 6.30 -5.99
C GLY A 213 17.11 6.30 -4.61
N ALA A 214 16.73 7.23 -3.73
CA ALA A 214 17.19 7.28 -2.33
C ALA A 214 16.18 6.63 -1.38
N HIS A 215 16.58 6.39 -0.13
CA HIS A 215 15.72 5.87 0.95
C HIS A 215 14.95 4.60 0.58
N GLU A 216 15.63 3.60 0.01
CA GLU A 216 15.04 2.31 -0.36
C GLU A 216 13.91 2.40 -1.41
N THR A 217 13.98 3.40 -2.30
CA THR A 217 13.07 3.56 -3.45
C THR A 217 13.82 3.44 -4.78
N SER A 218 13.11 3.12 -5.86
CA SER A 218 13.64 3.23 -7.22
C SER A 218 13.51 4.65 -7.76
N SER A 219 14.20 4.95 -8.87
CA SER A 219 13.88 6.10 -9.73
C SER A 219 12.44 5.99 -10.25
N ILE A 220 11.75 7.13 -10.40
CA ILE A 220 10.44 7.19 -11.06
C ILE A 220 10.51 7.03 -12.58
N HIS A 221 11.70 7.20 -13.17
CA HIS A 221 11.90 7.15 -14.61
C HIS A 221 12.35 5.78 -15.10
N ASP A 222 13.06 5.03 -14.26
CA ASP A 222 13.72 3.79 -14.63
C ASP A 222 13.05 2.59 -13.97
N PHE A 223 12.62 1.63 -14.79
CA PHE A 223 12.16 0.34 -14.29
C PHE A 223 13.35 -0.55 -13.93
N SER A 224 13.27 -1.21 -12.77
CA SER A 224 14.26 -2.22 -12.36
C SER A 224 13.60 -3.34 -11.57
N ALA A 225 14.18 -4.53 -11.63
CA ALA A 225 13.74 -5.67 -10.82
C ALA A 225 14.93 -6.45 -10.26
N GLY A 226 14.75 -7.11 -9.13
CA GLY A 226 15.82 -7.91 -8.54
C GLY A 226 15.40 -8.73 -7.32
N VAL A 227 16.17 -9.80 -7.07
CA VAL A 227 15.93 -10.67 -5.91
C VAL A 227 16.43 -10.02 -4.62
N ALA A 228 15.53 -9.86 -3.66
CA ALA A 228 15.73 -9.18 -2.38
C ALA A 228 16.35 -7.78 -2.48
N ASN A 229 16.14 -7.09 -3.61
CA ASN A 229 16.67 -5.75 -3.84
C ASN A 229 15.64 -4.70 -3.39
N ARG A 230 15.94 -3.97 -2.31
CA ARG A 230 15.09 -2.86 -1.82
C ARG A 230 15.32 -1.53 -2.55
N GLY A 231 16.18 -1.47 -3.55
CA GLY A 231 16.35 -0.28 -4.40
C GLY A 231 15.63 -0.36 -5.74
N CYS A 232 14.96 -1.48 -6.02
CA CYS A 232 14.35 -1.73 -7.33
C CYS A 232 12.84 -1.47 -7.35
N SER A 233 12.28 -1.35 -8.55
CA SER A 233 10.85 -1.14 -8.76
C SER A 233 10.04 -2.39 -8.41
N ILE A 234 10.46 -3.57 -8.88
CA ILE A 234 9.83 -4.86 -8.57
C ILE A 234 10.81 -5.78 -7.84
N ARG A 235 10.49 -6.12 -6.59
CA ARG A 235 11.28 -7.04 -5.79
C ARG A 235 10.72 -8.45 -5.90
N ILE A 236 11.60 -9.42 -6.12
CA ILE A 236 11.30 -10.83 -5.88
C ILE A 236 11.81 -11.16 -4.48
N PRO A 237 10.96 -11.55 -3.51
CA PRO A 237 11.42 -11.94 -2.17
C PRO A 237 12.47 -13.06 -2.25
N ARG A 238 13.43 -13.07 -1.32
CA ARG A 238 14.49 -14.11 -1.28
C ARG A 238 13.88 -15.51 -1.26
N GLN A 239 12.91 -15.74 -0.38
CA GLN A 239 12.21 -17.01 -0.25
C GLN A 239 11.53 -17.45 -1.55
N VAL A 240 10.94 -16.52 -2.31
CA VAL A 240 10.28 -16.83 -3.58
C VAL A 240 11.28 -17.30 -4.65
N ALA A 241 12.48 -16.69 -4.67
CA ALA A 241 13.54 -17.13 -5.57
C ALA A 241 14.09 -18.51 -5.18
N ASP A 242 14.22 -18.77 -3.87
CA ASP A 242 14.72 -20.06 -3.35
C ASP A 242 13.70 -21.19 -3.59
N ASP A 243 12.41 -20.94 -3.31
CA ASP A 243 11.32 -21.89 -3.52
C ASP A 243 10.88 -22.01 -4.99
N LYS A 244 11.35 -21.09 -5.84
CA LYS A 244 10.98 -20.96 -7.26
C LYS A 244 9.47 -20.81 -7.51
N ARG A 245 8.73 -20.24 -6.56
CA ARG A 245 7.30 -19.94 -6.64
C ARG A 245 6.87 -18.95 -5.57
N GLY A 246 5.75 -18.28 -5.78
CA GLY A 246 5.15 -17.35 -4.81
C GLY A 246 4.57 -16.11 -5.47
N TYR A 247 5.17 -14.95 -5.17
CA TYR A 247 4.65 -13.63 -5.56
C TYR A 247 5.78 -12.64 -5.89
N LEU A 248 5.44 -11.58 -6.60
CA LEU A 248 6.29 -10.39 -6.75
C LEU A 248 5.79 -9.26 -5.87
N GLU A 249 6.66 -8.31 -5.54
CA GLU A 249 6.33 -7.09 -4.81
C GLU A 249 6.59 -5.86 -5.70
N ASP A 250 5.53 -5.16 -6.08
CA ASP A 250 5.64 -3.87 -6.76
C ASP A 250 5.76 -2.74 -5.75
N ARG A 251 6.92 -2.10 -5.72
CA ARG A 251 7.29 -1.09 -4.71
C ARG A 251 7.01 0.35 -5.16
N ARG A 252 6.51 0.50 -6.40
CA ARG A 252 6.25 1.79 -7.02
C ARG A 252 4.96 2.48 -6.55
N PRO A 253 3.89 1.83 -6.08
CA PRO A 253 2.69 2.56 -5.65
C PRO A 253 2.96 3.51 -4.48
N SER A 254 2.38 4.71 -4.57
CA SER A 254 2.40 5.71 -3.49
C SER A 254 1.44 5.32 -2.36
N ALA A 255 1.72 5.73 -1.13
CA ALA A 255 0.78 5.55 -0.01
C ALA A 255 -0.64 6.08 -0.29
N ASN A 256 -0.78 7.16 -1.07
CA ASN A 256 -2.07 7.75 -1.45
C ASN A 256 -2.73 7.11 -2.68
N ALA A 257 -2.16 6.03 -3.23
CA ALA A 257 -2.72 5.38 -4.41
C ALA A 257 -4.13 4.86 -4.16
N ASP A 258 -4.98 4.90 -5.18
CA ASP A 258 -6.24 4.16 -5.17
C ASP A 258 -5.94 2.67 -5.42
N PRO A 259 -6.23 1.77 -4.46
CA PRO A 259 -5.98 0.34 -4.64
C PRO A 259 -6.71 -0.26 -5.84
N TYR A 260 -7.87 0.29 -6.25
CA TYR A 260 -8.54 -0.18 -7.46
C TYR A 260 -7.71 0.11 -8.70
N SER A 261 -7.15 1.32 -8.82
CA SER A 261 -6.31 1.71 -9.95
C SER A 261 -5.00 0.91 -10.00
N VAL A 262 -4.38 0.67 -8.85
CA VAL A 262 -3.15 -0.14 -8.75
C VAL A 262 -3.43 -1.58 -9.19
N ALA A 263 -4.45 -2.21 -8.59
CA ALA A 263 -4.77 -3.60 -8.88
C ALA A 263 -5.25 -3.79 -10.32
N GLU A 264 -6.05 -2.85 -10.85
CA GLU A 264 -6.50 -2.88 -12.24
C GLU A 264 -5.32 -2.79 -13.23
N ALA A 265 -4.36 -1.87 -13.00
CA ALA A 265 -3.20 -1.74 -13.86
C ALA A 265 -2.38 -3.04 -13.91
N ILE A 266 -2.17 -3.69 -12.76
CA ILE A 266 -1.47 -4.97 -12.67
C ILE A 266 -2.22 -6.07 -13.43
N ILE A 267 -3.54 -6.22 -13.23
CA ILE A 267 -4.32 -7.24 -13.93
C ILE A 267 -4.31 -7.04 -15.44
N ARG A 268 -4.54 -5.81 -15.89
CA ARG A 268 -4.57 -5.49 -17.32
C ARG A 268 -3.25 -5.86 -17.99
N THR A 269 -2.13 -5.48 -17.39
CA THR A 269 -0.82 -5.77 -17.96
C THR A 269 -0.39 -7.22 -17.80
N VAL A 270 -0.55 -7.84 -16.63
CA VAL A 270 -0.02 -9.19 -16.37
C VAL A 270 -0.95 -10.28 -16.88
N CYS A 271 -2.25 -10.16 -16.61
CA CYS A 271 -3.25 -11.20 -16.86
C CYS A 271 -3.96 -11.05 -18.20
N LEU A 272 -4.21 -9.81 -18.66
CA LEU A 272 -4.98 -9.53 -19.89
C LEU A 272 -4.09 -9.13 -21.08
N ASN A 273 -2.79 -8.91 -20.87
CA ASN A 273 -1.81 -8.49 -21.88
C ASN A 273 -2.13 -7.15 -22.56
N GLU A 274 -2.70 -6.21 -21.79
CA GLU A 274 -2.97 -4.83 -22.22
C GLU A 274 -1.84 -3.85 -21.91
#